data_AF-A0A832M0A4-F1
#
_entry.id   AF-A0A832M0A4-F1
#
_cell.length_a   1.000
_cell.length_b   1.000
_cell.length_c   1.000
_cell.angle_alpha   90.00
_cell.angle_beta   90.00
_cell.angle_gamma   90.00
#
_symmetry.space_group_name_H-M   'P 1'
#
loop_
_entity.id
_entity.type
_entity.pdbx_description
1 polymer ?
#
loop_
_entity_poly.entity_id
_entity_poly.type
_entity_poly.pdbx_seq_one_letter_code
_entity_poly.pdbx_strand_id
1 'polypeptide(L)'
;MPFVRKIADRLEKYELKYPDAATMTARITAVKPIMDLRYEAASSPTANVVDIVRGIVESEGVPSGLHGIYYAFGQILAKLMFSHFGPTLNKEIVGLKQMFVTAYGADAVILDRIITAVLGAVPPY
;
A
#
# COMPACT_ATOMS: atom_id res chain seq x y z
N MET A 1 2.76 -14.35 28.97
CA MET A 1 2.28 -15.75 29.03
C MET A 1 3.27 -16.63 28.26
N PRO A 2 3.86 -17.67 28.87
CA PRO A 2 5.08 -18.31 28.38
C PRO A 2 4.85 -19.57 27.50
N PHE A 3 3.70 -19.71 26.85
CA PHE A 3 3.42 -20.85 25.96
C PHE A 3 3.19 -20.39 24.52
N VAL A 4 3.92 -21.02 23.59
CA VAL A 4 3.69 -20.84 22.14
C VAL A 4 2.33 -21.44 21.80
N ARG A 5 1.44 -20.63 21.22
CA ARG A 5 0.10 -21.08 20.83
C ARG A 5 0.18 -22.10 19.71
N LYS A 6 -0.54 -23.20 19.87
CA LYS A 6 -0.70 -24.23 18.85
C LYS A 6 -1.72 -23.77 17.80
N ILE A 7 -1.78 -24.50 16.67
CA ILE A 7 -2.77 -24.22 15.61
C ILE A 7 -4.19 -24.34 16.15
N ALA A 8 -4.47 -25.35 17.01
CA ALA A 8 -5.77 -25.52 17.65
C ALA A 8 -6.20 -24.27 18.44
N ASP A 9 -5.33 -23.74 19.31
CA ASP A 9 -5.61 -22.53 20.09
C ASP A 9 -5.87 -21.29 19.21
N ARG A 10 -5.32 -21.28 17.98
CA ARG A 10 -5.55 -20.20 17.01
C ARG A 10 -6.89 -20.36 16.31
N LEU A 11 -7.28 -21.59 15.98
CA LEU A 11 -8.57 -21.91 15.37
C LEU A 11 -9.71 -21.63 16.36
N GLU A 12 -9.60 -22.11 17.59
CA GLU A 12 -10.61 -21.86 18.63
C GLU A 12 -10.83 -20.36 18.85
N LYS A 13 -9.74 -19.58 18.95
CA LYS A 13 -9.84 -18.12 19.06
C LYS A 13 -10.48 -17.49 17.82
N TYR A 14 -10.23 -18.03 16.63
CA TYR A 14 -10.84 -17.52 15.40
C TYR A 14 -12.34 -17.74 15.40
N GLU A 15 -12.81 -18.94 15.73
CA GLU A 15 -14.24 -19.27 15.82
C GLU A 15 -14.96 -18.39 16.85
N LEU A 16 -14.37 -18.19 18.03
CA LEU A 16 -14.91 -17.28 19.05
C LEU A 16 -14.95 -15.80 18.60
N LYS A 17 -14.01 -15.39 17.74
CA LYS A 17 -14.00 -14.03 17.17
C LYS A 17 -15.06 -13.85 16.09
N TYR A 18 -15.41 -14.91 15.36
CA TYR A 18 -16.34 -14.88 14.23
C TYR A 18 -17.48 -15.90 14.40
N PRO A 19 -18.30 -15.78 15.47
CA PRO A 19 -19.25 -16.82 15.83
C PRO A 19 -20.45 -16.91 14.86
N ASP A 20 -20.96 -15.77 14.39
CA ASP A 20 -22.15 -15.69 13.56
C ASP A 20 -22.27 -14.32 12.86
N ALA A 21 -23.11 -14.24 11.82
CA ALA A 21 -23.29 -13.03 11.01
C ALA A 21 -23.95 -11.87 11.77
N ALA A 22 -24.84 -12.14 12.73
CA ALA A 22 -25.56 -11.10 13.46
C ALA A 22 -24.61 -10.37 14.43
N THR A 23 -23.81 -11.12 15.18
CA THR A 23 -22.76 -10.58 16.06
C THR A 23 -21.74 -9.76 15.26
N MET A 24 -21.33 -10.26 14.09
CA MET A 24 -20.37 -9.54 13.24
C MET A 24 -20.96 -8.25 12.66
N THR A 25 -22.23 -8.26 12.26
CA THR A 25 -22.94 -7.07 11.77
C THR A 25 -23.05 -6.01 12.87
N ALA A 26 -23.48 -6.40 14.08
CA ALA A 26 -23.59 -5.47 15.20
C ALA A 26 -22.25 -4.77 15.53
N ARG A 27 -21.14 -5.51 15.47
CA ARG A 27 -19.79 -4.94 15.67
C ARG A 27 -19.42 -3.92 14.59
N ILE A 28 -19.68 -4.22 13.32
CA ILE A 28 -19.40 -3.31 12.20
C ILE A 28 -20.26 -2.05 12.31
N THR A 29 -21.56 -2.20 12.60
CA THR A 29 -22.47 -1.07 12.77
C THR A 29 -22.00 -0.12 13.87
N ALA A 30 -21.53 -0.66 15.00
CA ALA A 30 -21.04 0.15 16.12
C ALA A 30 -19.81 1.01 15.78
N VAL A 31 -18.97 0.58 14.82
CA VAL A 31 -17.75 1.32 14.43
C VAL A 31 -17.84 1.99 13.06
N LYS A 32 -18.98 1.90 12.37
CA LYS A 32 -19.19 2.43 11.02
C LYS A 32 -18.77 3.90 10.87
N PRO A 33 -19.09 4.83 11.79
CA PRO A 33 -18.66 6.22 11.67
C PRO A 33 -17.13 6.38 11.66
N ILE A 34 -16.43 5.59 12.48
CA ILE A 34 -14.96 5.60 12.55
C ILE A 34 -14.37 4.98 11.28
N MET A 35 -14.99 3.92 10.76
CA MET A 35 -14.57 3.28 9.52
C MET A 35 -14.65 4.24 8.34
N ASP A 36 -15.78 4.94 8.20
CA ASP A 36 -16.01 5.86 7.07
C ASP A 36 -15.02 7.02 7.09
N LEU A 37 -14.84 7.65 8.25
CA LEU A 37 -13.88 8.74 8.42
C LEU A 37 -12.45 8.31 8.06
N ARG A 38 -12.04 7.12 8.51
CA ARG A 38 -10.69 6.60 8.23
C ARG A 38 -10.53 6.19 6.78
N TYR A 39 -11.57 5.65 6.17
CA TYR A 39 -11.55 5.30 4.75
C TYR A 39 -11.34 6.55 3.91
N GLU A 40 -12.13 7.59 4.11
CA GLU A 40 -12.03 8.85 3.35
C GLU A 40 -10.65 9.49 3.49
N ALA A 41 -10.12 9.55 4.72
CA ALA A 41 -8.82 10.13 4.99
C ALA A 41 -7.65 9.37 4.32
N ALA A 42 -7.77 8.05 4.16
CA ALA A 42 -6.71 7.22 3.60
C ALA A 42 -6.85 6.99 2.09
N SER A 43 -8.08 6.90 1.57
CA SER A 43 -8.33 6.54 0.17
C SER A 43 -7.98 7.66 -0.80
N SER A 44 -8.27 8.91 -0.44
CA SER A 44 -8.03 10.06 -1.33
C SER A 44 -6.54 10.24 -1.66
N PRO A 45 -5.61 10.27 -0.68
CA PRO A 45 -4.18 10.41 -1.00
C PRO A 45 -3.64 9.26 -1.86
N THR A 46 -4.09 8.02 -1.62
CA THR A 46 -3.67 6.87 -2.43
C THR A 46 -4.24 6.93 -3.85
N ALA A 47 -5.50 7.34 -4.02
CA ALA A 47 -6.11 7.50 -5.34
C ALA A 47 -5.38 8.56 -6.17
N ASN A 48 -5.04 9.71 -5.56
CA ASN A 48 -4.28 10.78 -6.21
C ASN A 48 -2.92 10.27 -6.74
N VAL A 49 -2.22 9.45 -5.96
CA VAL A 49 -0.94 8.84 -6.42
C VAL A 49 -1.17 7.92 -7.61
N VAL A 50 -2.23 7.11 -7.61
CA VAL A 50 -2.55 6.23 -8.75
C VAL A 50 -2.85 7.03 -10.02
N ASP A 51 -3.57 8.15 -9.91
CA ASP A 51 -3.87 9.01 -11.06
C ASP A 51 -2.60 9.68 -11.62
N ILE A 52 -1.69 10.12 -10.75
CA ILE A 52 -0.36 10.61 -11.16
C ILE A 52 0.40 9.52 -11.92
N VAL A 53 0.45 8.31 -11.36
CA VAL A 53 1.14 7.17 -12.00
C VAL A 53 0.51 6.86 -13.35
N ARG A 54 -0.82 6.87 -13.45
CA ARG A 54 -1.54 6.65 -14.72
C ARG A 54 -1.09 7.64 -15.79
N GLY A 55 -1.09 8.92 -15.48
CA GLY A 55 -0.64 9.95 -16.42
C GLY A 55 0.80 9.72 -16.89
N ILE A 56 1.68 9.31 -15.98
CA ILE A 56 3.09 9.01 -16.32
C ILE A 56 3.17 7.79 -17.25
N VAL A 57 2.61 6.64 -16.87
CA VAL A 57 2.77 5.40 -17.65
C VAL A 57 2.10 5.48 -19.02
N GLU A 58 0.97 6.20 -19.13
CA GLU A 58 0.32 6.47 -20.41
C GLU A 58 1.17 7.39 -21.28
N SER A 59 1.77 8.44 -20.70
CA SER A 59 2.65 9.36 -21.45
C SER A 59 3.95 8.69 -21.95
N GLU A 60 4.43 7.67 -21.22
CA GLU A 60 5.62 6.89 -21.59
C GLU A 60 5.29 5.73 -22.55
N GLY A 61 4.02 5.55 -22.93
CA GLY A 61 3.60 4.50 -23.85
C GLY A 61 3.73 3.09 -23.28
N VAL A 62 3.66 2.93 -21.96
CA VAL A 62 3.65 1.61 -21.33
C VAL A 62 2.42 0.84 -21.83
N PRO A 63 2.55 -0.44 -22.24
CA PRO A 63 1.40 -1.25 -22.58
C PRO A 63 0.44 -1.37 -21.38
N SER A 64 -0.86 -1.23 -21.62
CA SER A 64 -1.88 -1.25 -20.55
C SER A 64 -1.84 -2.52 -19.68
N GLY A 65 -1.45 -3.65 -20.25
CA GLY A 65 -1.25 -4.91 -19.52
C GLY A 65 -0.13 -4.88 -18.48
N LEU A 66 0.79 -3.91 -18.56
CA LEU A 66 1.92 -3.73 -17.64
C LEU A 66 1.71 -2.59 -16.64
N HIS A 67 0.64 -1.80 -16.77
CA HIS A 67 0.36 -0.67 -15.86
C HIS A 67 0.23 -1.12 -14.40
N GLY A 68 -0.29 -2.33 -14.15
CA GLY A 68 -0.49 -2.86 -12.81
C GLY A 68 0.78 -2.88 -11.96
N ILE A 69 1.95 -3.11 -12.58
CA ILE A 69 3.24 -3.09 -11.88
C ILE A 69 3.51 -1.68 -11.32
N TYR A 70 3.32 -0.65 -12.13
CA TYR A 70 3.56 0.73 -11.73
C TYR A 70 2.50 1.25 -10.76
N TYR A 71 1.24 0.84 -10.90
CA TYR A 71 0.20 1.16 -9.91
C TYR A 71 0.49 0.55 -8.54
N ALA A 72 0.95 -0.71 -8.51
CA ALA A 72 1.36 -1.35 -7.27
C ALA A 72 2.55 -0.61 -6.63
N PHE A 73 3.54 -0.20 -7.43
CA PHE A 73 4.66 0.62 -6.95
C PHE A 73 4.17 1.94 -6.31
N GLY A 74 3.31 2.70 -7.00
CA GLY A 74 2.76 3.95 -6.50
C GLY A 74 1.94 3.79 -5.20
N GLN A 75 1.15 2.73 -5.09
CA GLN A 75 0.38 2.44 -3.87
C GLN A 75 1.28 2.09 -2.69
N ILE A 76 2.36 1.32 -2.90
CA ILE A 76 3.32 1.03 -1.83
C ILE A 76 4.10 2.29 -1.46
N LEU A 77 4.46 3.13 -2.42
CA LEU A 77 5.09 4.43 -2.18
C LEU A 77 4.21 5.30 -1.27
N ALA A 78 2.91 5.43 -1.59
CA ALA A 78 1.96 6.16 -0.77
C ALA A 78 1.87 5.59 0.66
N LYS A 79 1.85 4.25 0.81
CA LYS A 79 1.88 3.59 2.13
C LYS A 79 3.13 3.94 2.93
N LEU A 80 4.30 3.98 2.30
CA LEU A 80 5.56 4.33 2.98
C LEU A 80 5.53 5.78 3.47
N MET A 81 4.96 6.70 2.68
CA MET A 81 4.81 8.10 3.07
C MET A 81 3.89 8.31 4.28
N PHE A 82 2.90 7.43 4.48
CA PHE A 82 2.09 7.45 5.70
C PHE A 82 2.84 7.00 6.96
N SER A 83 3.88 6.18 6.80
CA SER A 83 4.54 5.48 7.92
C SER A 83 5.91 6.05 8.26
N HIS A 84 6.56 6.71 7.31
CA HIS A 84 7.96 7.12 7.39
C HIS A 84 8.19 8.52 6.84
N PHE A 85 9.26 9.15 7.30
CA PHE A 85 9.73 10.45 6.83
C PHE A 85 11.26 10.51 6.87
N GLY A 86 11.83 11.48 6.16
CA GLY A 86 13.26 11.76 6.18
C GLY A 86 14.13 10.56 5.75
N PRO A 87 15.27 10.32 6.42
CA PRO A 87 16.22 9.28 6.01
C PRO A 87 15.64 7.87 5.97
N THR A 88 14.67 7.55 6.83
CA THR A 88 14.01 6.25 6.84
C THR A 88 13.18 6.06 5.58
N LEU A 89 12.38 7.07 5.21
CA LEU A 89 11.58 7.03 3.98
C LEU A 89 12.47 6.87 2.75
N ASN A 90 13.60 7.59 2.69
CA ASN A 90 14.55 7.48 1.59
C ASN A 90 15.08 6.05 1.42
N LYS A 91 15.48 5.38 2.51
CA LYS A 91 15.96 3.99 2.46
C LYS A 91 14.89 3.02 1.98
N GLU A 92 13.66 3.17 2.48
CA GLU A 92 12.53 2.32 2.07
C GLU A 92 12.21 2.50 0.58
N ILE A 93 12.25 3.74 0.06
CA ILE A 93 12.02 4.03 -1.36
C ILE A 93 13.10 3.42 -2.26
N VAL A 94 14.38 3.51 -1.86
CA VAL A 94 15.48 2.89 -2.60
C VAL A 94 15.32 1.37 -2.65
N GLY A 95 14.98 0.75 -1.51
CA GLY A 95 14.68 -0.69 -1.45
C GLY A 95 13.48 -1.08 -2.32
N LEU A 96 12.41 -0.28 -2.26
CA LEU A 96 11.19 -0.47 -3.06
C LEU A 96 11.50 -0.42 -4.57
N LYS A 97 12.22 0.62 -5.02
CA LYS A 97 12.62 0.76 -6.42
C LYS A 97 13.42 -0.46 -6.87
N GLN A 98 14.42 -0.86 -6.09
CA GLN A 98 15.28 -1.99 -6.43
C GLN A 98 14.48 -3.30 -6.54
N MET A 99 13.54 -3.54 -5.63
CA MET A 99 12.65 -4.69 -5.70
C MET A 99 11.83 -4.69 -7.00
N PHE A 100 11.28 -3.55 -7.40
CA PHE A 100 10.46 -3.48 -8.62
C PHE A 100 11.24 -3.64 -9.92
N VAL A 101 12.46 -3.10 -9.96
CA VAL A 101 13.37 -3.34 -11.08
C VAL A 101 13.76 -4.81 -11.18
N THR A 102 14.16 -5.42 -10.06
CA THR A 102 14.76 -6.77 -10.08
C THR A 102 13.73 -7.90 -10.12
N ALA A 103 12.64 -7.80 -9.37
CA ALA A 103 11.66 -8.87 -9.25
C ALA A 103 10.55 -8.79 -10.31
N TYR A 104 10.20 -7.57 -10.76
CA TYR A 104 9.08 -7.34 -11.67
C TYR A 104 9.49 -6.76 -13.03
N GLY A 105 10.78 -6.47 -13.24
CA GLY A 105 11.29 -5.94 -14.52
C GLY A 105 10.76 -4.55 -14.86
N ALA A 106 10.38 -3.76 -13.85
CA ALA A 106 9.92 -2.39 -14.06
C ALA A 106 11.06 -1.49 -14.55
N ASP A 107 10.75 -0.54 -15.43
CA ASP A 107 11.72 0.43 -15.93
C ASP A 107 12.11 1.40 -14.82
N ALA A 108 13.39 1.40 -14.45
CA ALA A 108 13.94 2.23 -13.37
C ALA A 108 13.71 3.74 -13.61
N VAL A 109 13.70 4.19 -14.87
CA VAL A 109 13.50 5.59 -15.24
C VAL A 109 12.05 6.01 -15.01
N ILE A 110 11.09 5.15 -15.35
CA ILE A 110 9.67 5.41 -15.09
C ILE A 110 9.41 5.43 -13.57
N LEU A 111 10.03 4.53 -12.81
CA LEU A 111 9.96 4.53 -11.35
C LEU A 111 10.51 5.83 -10.75
N ASP A 112 11.63 6.36 -11.25
CA ASP A 112 12.18 7.64 -10.78
C ASP A 112 11.26 8.83 -11.08
N ARG A 113 10.60 8.83 -12.23
CA ARG A 113 9.59 9.86 -12.56
C ARG A 113 8.40 9.79 -11.63
N ILE A 114 7.92 8.58 -11.29
CA ILE A 114 6.86 8.39 -10.29
C ILE A 114 7.30 8.92 -8.92
N ILE A 115 8.49 8.53 -8.45
CA ILE A 115 9.04 9.00 -7.17
C ILE A 115 9.10 10.54 -7.16
N THR A 116 9.64 11.15 -8.21
CA THR A 116 9.77 12.60 -8.32
C THR A 116 8.42 13.30 -8.34
N ALA A 117 7.44 12.78 -9.10
CA ALA A 117 6.12 13.38 -9.19
C ALA A 117 5.36 13.32 -7.85
N VAL A 118 5.62 12.31 -7.02
CA VAL A 118 4.94 12.11 -5.74
C VAL A 118 5.66 12.83 -4.57
N LEU A 119 6.99 12.85 -4.56
CA LEU A 119 7.80 13.39 -3.44
C LEU A 119 8.47 14.74 -3.74
N GLY A 120 8.47 15.19 -5.00
CA GLY A 120 9.18 16.37 -5.46
C GLY A 120 10.67 16.16 -5.76
N ALA A 121 11.25 15.03 -5.35
CA ALA A 121 12.64 14.66 -5.65
C ALA A 121 12.86 13.14 -5.51
N VAL A 122 13.85 12.61 -6.24
CA VAL A 122 14.35 11.24 -6.03
C VAL A 122 15.30 11.24 -4.82
N PRO A 123 15.12 10.35 -3.83
CA PRO A 123 16.06 10.20 -2.74
C PRO A 123 17.49 9.90 -3.23
N PRO A 124 18.52 10.48 -2.59
CA PRO A 124 19.91 10.13 -2.89
C PRO A 124 20.17 8.67 -2.53
N TYR A 125 20.97 8.00 -3.37
CA TYR A 125 21.37 6.61 -3.23
C TYR A 125 22.34 6.40 -2.07
#